data_AF-A0A846CAH2-F1
#
_entry.id   AF-A0A846CAH2-F1
#
_cell.length_a   1.000
_cell.length_b   1.000
_cell.length_c   1.000
_cell.angle_alpha   90.00
_cell.angle_beta   90.00
_cell.angle_gamma   90.00
#
_symmetry.space_group_name_H-M   'P 1'
#
loop_
_entity.id
_entity.type
_entity.pdbx_description
1 polymer ?
#
loop_
_entity_poly.entity_id
_entity_poly.type
_entity_poly.pdbx_seq_one_letter_code
_entity_poly.pdbx_strand_id
1 'polypeptide(L)' 'MNKIIVGLSGGVDSSTAAAILHHQGYQVEGLTLWLMKGKGQCCSDGMVDAAYICEQLGIPHHIVDTRDLFQT' A
#
# COMPACT_ATOMS: atom_id res chain seq x y z
N MET A 1 -19.77 -3.68 10.30
CA MET A 1 -18.36 -4.06 10.08
C MET A 1 -17.61 -2.83 9.62
N ASN A 2 -16.47 -2.50 10.23
CA ASN A 2 -15.71 -1.31 9.84
C ASN A 2 -14.72 -1.68 8.74
N LYS A 3 -14.71 -0.88 7.68
CA LYS A 3 -13.74 -0.96 6.58
C LYS A 3 -12.45 -0.24 7.01
N ILE A 4 -11.30 -0.87 6.82
CA ILE A 4 -10.00 -0.34 7.23
C ILE A 4 -9.11 -0.16 6.00
N ILE A 5 -8.57 1.05 5.84
CA ILE A 5 -7.57 1.35 4.82
C ILE A 5 -6.20 1.29 5.47
N VAL A 6 -5.28 0.50 4.90
CA VAL A 6 -3.90 0.39 5.37
C VAL A 6 -2.98 1.06 4.34
N GLY A 7 -2.19 2.04 4.80
CA GLY A 7 -1.12 2.61 3.99
C GLY A 7 0.00 1.59 3.79
N LEU A 8 0.29 1.22 2.55
CA LEU A 8 1.31 0.24 2.17
C LEU A 8 2.45 0.90 1.42
N SER A 9 3.65 0.85 2.00
CA SER A 9 4.90 1.30 1.38
C SER A 9 5.66 0.16 0.69
N GLY A 10 5.25 -1.08 0.91
CA GLY A 10 6.00 -2.31 0.59
C GLY A 10 6.87 -2.82 1.74
N GLY A 11 6.98 -2.06 2.83
CA GLY A 11 7.73 -2.47 4.02
C GLY A 11 6.99 -3.50 4.88
N VAL A 12 7.78 -4.31 5.61
CA VAL A 12 7.30 -5.40 6.47
C VAL A 12 6.26 -4.97 7.51
N ASP A 13 6.43 -3.77 8.11
CA ASP A 13 5.53 -3.29 9.17
C ASP A 13 4.10 -3.10 8.63
N SER A 14 3.98 -2.39 7.51
CA SER A 14 2.69 -2.12 6.87
C SER A 14 2.03 -3.38 6.34
N SER A 15 2.81 -4.31 5.78
CA SER A 15 2.33 -5.60 5.29
C SER A 15 1.84 -6.49 6.44
N THR A 16 2.57 -6.51 7.57
CA THR A 16 2.18 -7.27 8.76
C THR A 16 0.89 -6.72 9.37
N ALA A 17 0.75 -5.39 9.43
CA ALA A 17 -0.48 -4.75 9.89
C ALA A 17 -1.69 -5.15 9.02
N ALA A 18 -1.56 -5.11 7.69
CA ALA A 18 -2.61 -5.53 6.77
C ALA A 18 -2.99 -7.01 6.96
N ALA A 19 -1.98 -7.89 7.08
CA ALA A 19 -2.19 -9.33 7.26
C ALA A 19 -2.89 -9.65 8.59
N ILE A 20 -2.52 -9.00 9.69
CA ILE A 20 -3.16 -9.19 11.00
C ILE A 20 -4.63 -8.77 10.95
N LEU A 21 -4.92 -7.60 10.39
CA LEU A 21 -6.30 -7.09 10.27
C LEU A 21 -7.15 -7.99 9.36
N HIS A 22 -6.58 -8.46 8.25
CA HIS A 22 -7.24 -9.42 7.37
C HIS A 22 -7.54 -10.74 8.09
N HIS A 23 -6.57 -11.31 8.81
CA HIS A 23 -6.75 -12.53 9.60
C HIS A 23 -7.79 -12.38 10.73
N GLN A 24 -7.95 -11.17 11.28
CA GLN A 24 -8.99 -10.85 12.28
C GLN A 24 -10.40 -10.70 11.67
N GLY A 25 -10.55 -10.83 10.34
CA GLY A 25 -11.85 -10.76 9.66
C GLY A 25 -12.33 -9.35 9.33
N TYR A 26 -11.46 -8.33 9.41
CA TYR A 26 -11.81 -6.99 8.96
C TYR A 26 -11.87 -6.89 7.43
N GLN A 27 -12.68 -5.97 6.94
CA GLN A 27 -12.67 -5.59 5.52
C GLN A 27 -11.51 -4.62 5.28
N VAL A 28 -10.37 -5.16 4.85
CA VAL A 28 -9.12 -4.41 4.64
C VAL A 28 -8.95 -4.06 3.15
N GLU A 29 -8.47 -2.84 2.87
CA GLU A 29 -7.96 -2.45 1.55
C GLU A 29 -6.60 -1.75 1.71
N GLY A 30 -5.68 -2.03 0.80
CA GLY A 30 -4.35 -1.40 0.75
C GLY A 30 -4.36 -0.10 -0.03
N LEU A 31 -3.57 0.89 0.41
CA LEU A 31 -3.38 2.18 -0.26
C LEU A 31 -1.88 2.51 -0.34
N THR A 32 -1.35 2.72 -1.54
CA THR A 32 0.02 3.21 -1.73
C THR A 32 0.00 4.64 -2.27
N LEU A 33 0.76 5.53 -1.62
CA LEU A 33 0.96 6.89 -2.09
C LEU A 33 2.19 6.94 -3.00
N TRP A 34 2.00 7.43 -4.23
CA TRP A 34 3.11 7.76 -5.10
C TRP A 34 3.56 9.19 -4.81
N LEU A 35 4.74 9.34 -4.20
CA LEU A 35 5.18 10.61 -3.61
C LEU A 35 6.27 11.34 -4.39
N MET A 36 7.16 10.64 -5.11
CA MET A 36 8.34 11.28 -5.71
C MET A 36 8.37 11.24 -7.26
N LYS A 37 8.93 12.31 -7.86
CA LYS A 37 9.26 12.42 -9.29
C LYS A 37 10.79 12.38 -9.46
N GLY A 38 11.31 11.47 -10.29
CA GLY A 38 12.76 11.40 -10.59
C GLY A 38 13.23 10.10 -11.25
N LYS A 39 14.42 10.11 -11.86
CA LYS A 39 15.06 8.91 -12.44
C LYS A 39 15.39 7.91 -11.31
N GLY A 40 14.87 6.69 -11.40
CA GLY A 40 15.05 5.61 -10.41
C GLY A 40 13.84 5.34 -9.50
N GLN A 41 12.70 6.01 -9.72
CA GLN A 41 11.55 5.97 -8.80
C GLN A 41 10.21 5.56 -9.45
N CYS A 42 10.19 5.35 -10.76
CA CYS A 42 9.05 4.72 -11.41
C CYS A 42 9.25 3.21 -11.23
N CYS A 43 8.47 2.61 -10.33
CA CYS A 43 8.65 1.24 -9.81
C CYS A 43 9.72 1.11 -8.71
N SER A 44 9.64 1.93 -7.65
CA SER A 44 10.33 1.57 -6.40
C SER A 44 9.87 0.18 -5.97
N ASP A 45 10.77 -0.73 -5.65
CA ASP A 45 10.47 -2.12 -5.27
C ASP A 45 9.29 -2.20 -4.28
N GLY A 46 9.20 -1.26 -3.34
CA GLY A 46 8.11 -1.17 -2.39
C GLY A 46 6.69 -1.04 -2.97
N MET A 47 6.48 -0.42 -4.13
CA MET A 47 5.15 -0.37 -4.75
C MET A 47 4.76 -1.73 -5.35
N VAL A 48 5.74 -2.46 -5.89
CA VAL A 48 5.55 -3.83 -6.38
C VAL A 48 5.31 -4.77 -5.20
N ASP A 49 6.08 -4.63 -4.13
CA ASP A 49 5.91 -5.42 -2.90
C ASP A 49 4.54 -5.16 -2.24
N ALA A 50 4.08 -3.91 -2.22
CA ALA A 50 2.75 -3.57 -1.72
C ALA A 50 1.64 -4.23 -2.55
N ALA A 51 1.76 -4.23 -3.88
CA ALA A 51 0.83 -4.89 -4.78
C ALA A 51 0.84 -6.42 -4.56
N TYR A 52 2.03 -7.01 -4.45
CA TYR A 52 2.20 -8.44 -4.21
C TYR A 52 1.55 -8.89 -2.90
N ILE A 53 1.74 -8.13 -1.81
CA ILE A 53 1.10 -8.45 -0.53
C ILE A 53 -0.43 -8.35 -0.62
N CYS A 54 -0.97 -7.33 -1.31
CA CYS A 54 -2.41 -7.23 -1.51
C CYS A 54 -2.97 -8.41 -2.32
N GLU A 55 -2.25 -8.86 -3.35
CA GLU A 55 -2.59 -10.04 -4.14
C GLU A 55 -2.59 -11.30 -3.27
N GLN A 56 -1.54 -11.51 -2.45
CA GLN A 56 -1.44 -12.66 -1.55
C GLN A 56 -2.57 -12.71 -0.51
N LEU A 57 -2.99 -11.54 0.01
CA LEU A 57 -4.09 -11.42 0.98
C LEU A 57 -5.48 -11.41 0.31
N GLY A 58 -5.56 -11.33 -1.02
CA GLY A 58 -6.83 -11.21 -1.74
C GLY A 58 -7.59 -9.92 -1.40
N ILE A 59 -6.89 -8.82 -1.12
CA ILE A 59 -7.49 -7.53 -0.78
C ILE A 59 -7.31 -6.49 -1.90
N PRO A 60 -8.24 -5.53 -2.08
CA PRO A 60 -8.07 -4.43 -3.03
C PRO A 60 -6.83 -3.59 -2.73
N HIS A 61 -6.12 -3.18 -3.79
CA HIS A 61 -4.98 -2.25 -3.72
C HIS A 61 -5.27 -0.99 -4.52
N HIS A 62 -5.10 0.16 -3.88
CA HIS A 62 -5.28 1.48 -4.48
C HIS A 62 -3.95 2.20 -4.54
N ILE A 63 -3.68 2.87 -5.66
CA ILE A 63 -2.50 3.72 -5.82
C ILE A 63 -2.98 5.14 -6.06
N VAL A 64 -2.50 6.09 -5.24
CA VAL A 64 -2.85 7.50 -5.37
C VAL A 64 -1.61 8.30 -5.71
N ASP A 65 -1.65 8.97 -6.85
CA ASP A 65 -0.64 9.94 -7.24
C ASP A 65 -0.79 11.20 -6.38
N THR A 66 0.18 11.41 -5.49
CA THR A 66 0.22 12.58 -4.60
C THR A 66 1.47 13.42 -4.86
N ARG A 67 2.20 13.14 -5.95
CA ARG A 67 3.49 13.79 -6.24
C ARG A 67 3.38 15.30 -6.33
N ASP A 68 2.26 15.82 -6.83
CA ASP A 68 2.02 17.27 -6.93
C ASP A 68 1.79 17.93 -5.56
N LEU A 69 1.23 17.20 -4.60
CA LEU A 69 0.98 17.70 -3.24
C LEU A 69 2.27 17.78 -2.41
N PHE A 70 3.25 16.93 -2.70
CA PHE A 70 4.50 16.78 -1.93
C PHE A 70 5.74 17.33 -2.65
N GLN A 71 5.56 18.25 -3.60
CA GLN A 71 6.69 19.00 -4.18
C GLN A 71 7.18 20.06 -3.18
N THR A 72 8.46 20.00 -2.82
CA THR A 72 9.18 21.04 -2.07
C THR A 72 9.81 22.06 -2.99
#